data_AF-A0A402BVQ7-F1
#
_entry.id   AF-A0A402BVQ7-F1
#
_cell.length_a   1.000
_cell.length_b   1.000
_cell.length_c   1.000
_cell.angle_alpha   90.00
_cell.angle_beta   90.00
_cell.angle_gamma   90.00
#
_symmetry.space_group_name_H-M   'P 1'
#
loop_
_entity.id
_entity.type
_entity.pdbx_description
1 polymer ?
#
loop_
_entity_poly.entity_id
_entity_poly.type
_entity_poly.pdbx_seq_one_letter_code
_entity_poly.pdbx_strand_id
1 'polypeptide(L)'
;MLTRVKQVIAAFSARIYPEDKLFVQAHLNHDEQTLFWAMNLPDQRHALNVAYTAMRLANDDGQINQKLLIQCALLHDVGKVRGDVSTLDKIITVAAHKLAPRWAKNWGKEGRGGKVNNLRHAFYTYFNHPVRSAALLQRIGVSTEVLNIIAKHHKAPTENDPPELKILQKADNMH
;
A
#
# COMPACT_ATOMS: atom_id res chain seq x y z
N MET A 1 -7.41 -17.65 6.00
CA MET A 1 -8.61 -17.60 5.13
C MET A 1 -9.62 -16.52 5.52
N LEU A 2 -9.83 -16.24 6.81
CA LEU A 2 -10.77 -15.20 7.28
C LEU A 2 -10.30 -13.74 7.12
N THR A 3 -9.00 -13.50 6.90
CA THR A 3 -8.42 -12.14 6.86
C THR A 3 -8.81 -11.37 5.61
N ARG A 4 -8.65 -11.93 4.41
CA ARG A 4 -8.87 -11.19 3.14
C ARG A 4 -10.33 -10.88 2.80
N VAL A 5 -11.28 -11.70 3.26
CA VAL A 5 -12.72 -11.39 3.13
C VAL A 5 -13.08 -10.19 4.02
N LYS A 6 -12.51 -10.10 5.22
CA LYS A 6 -12.65 -8.92 6.09
C LYS A 6 -12.03 -7.67 5.45
N GLN A 7 -10.90 -7.80 4.74
CA GLN A 7 -10.27 -6.69 4.00
C GLN A 7 -11.20 -6.14 2.91
N VAL A 8 -11.84 -7.02 2.13
CA VAL A 8 -12.81 -6.62 1.10
C VAL A 8 -14.05 -5.98 1.72
N ILE A 9 -14.59 -6.53 2.81
CA ILE A 9 -15.75 -5.93 3.52
C ILE A 9 -15.38 -4.57 4.13
N ALA A 10 -14.20 -4.44 4.73
CA ALA A 10 -13.68 -3.18 5.25
C ALA A 10 -13.47 -2.13 4.15
N ALA A 11 -13.16 -2.55 2.92
CA ALA A 11 -13.07 -1.65 1.77
C ALA A 11 -14.43 -1.01 1.41
N PHE A 12 -15.56 -1.70 1.62
CA PHE A 12 -16.90 -1.16 1.38
C PHE A 12 -17.42 -0.25 2.51
N SER A 13 -16.87 -0.36 3.73
CA SER A 13 -17.20 0.51 4.86
C SER A 13 -16.09 1.52 5.20
N ALA A 14 -15.12 1.70 4.30
CA ALA A 14 -13.97 2.55 4.51
C ALA A 14 -14.40 4.01 4.77
N ARG A 15 -13.98 4.55 5.91
CA ARG A 15 -14.23 5.94 6.31
C ARG A 15 -12.95 6.55 6.88
N ILE A 16 -12.74 7.82 6.56
CA ILE A 16 -11.68 8.65 7.13
C ILE A 16 -12.31 9.56 8.17
N TYR A 17 -11.79 9.52 9.40
CA TYR A 17 -12.23 10.33 10.52
C TYR A 17 -11.35 11.60 10.64
N PRO A 18 -11.80 12.65 11.32
CA PRO A 18 -11.02 13.88 11.51
C PRO A 18 -9.62 13.62 12.10
N GLU A 19 -9.55 12.75 13.10
CA GLU A 19 -8.33 12.28 13.76
C GLU A 19 -7.36 11.58 12.80
N ASP A 20 -7.86 10.84 11.80
CA ASP A 20 -7.01 10.26 10.76
C ASP A 20 -6.32 11.36 9.91
N LYS A 21 -7.02 12.48 9.65
CA LYS A 21 -6.44 13.61 8.91
C LYS A 21 -5.34 14.29 9.71
N LEU A 22 -5.57 14.50 11.00
CA LEU A 22 -4.56 15.06 11.91
C LEU A 22 -3.35 14.12 12.00
N PHE A 23 -3.58 12.81 12.08
CA PHE A 23 -2.51 11.82 12.08
C PHE A 23 -1.66 11.88 10.82
N VAL A 24 -2.28 11.95 9.64
CA VAL A 24 -1.58 12.12 8.35
C VAL A 24 -0.78 13.43 8.32
N GLN A 25 -1.39 14.54 8.74
CA GLN A 25 -0.72 15.85 8.77
C GLN A 25 0.48 15.89 9.71
N ALA A 26 0.43 15.15 10.82
CA ALA A 26 1.53 15.10 11.79
C ALA A 26 2.74 14.30 11.27
N HIS A 27 2.55 13.37 10.33
CA HIS A 27 3.60 12.45 9.88
C HIS A 27 4.08 12.68 8.44
N LEU A 28 3.29 13.37 7.61
CA LEU A 28 3.58 13.60 6.21
C LEU A 28 3.67 15.09 5.88
N ASN A 29 4.61 15.47 5.01
CA ASN A 29 4.68 16.81 4.45
C ASN A 29 3.58 17.06 3.40
N HIS A 30 3.48 18.28 2.86
CA HIS A 30 2.41 18.65 1.93
C HIS A 30 2.38 17.82 0.63
N ASP A 31 3.54 17.52 0.05
CA ASP A 31 3.64 16.77 -1.20
C ASP A 31 3.32 15.29 -0.98
N GLU A 32 3.77 14.73 0.14
CA GLU A 32 3.43 13.37 0.58
C GLU A 32 1.93 13.21 0.85
N GLN A 33 1.32 14.19 1.51
CA GLN A 33 -0.12 14.24 1.73
C GLN A 33 -0.88 14.28 0.41
N THR A 34 -0.40 15.04 -0.57
CA THR A 34 -1.03 15.10 -1.90
C THR A 34 -1.09 13.71 -2.55
N LEU A 35 -0.01 12.94 -2.49
CA LEU A 35 0.01 11.55 -2.98
C LEU A 35 -0.89 10.63 -2.16
N PHE A 36 -0.89 10.76 -0.83
CA PHE A 36 -1.75 9.97 0.06
C PHE A 36 -3.24 10.17 -0.26
N TRP A 37 -3.68 11.43 -0.35
CA TRP A 37 -5.08 11.77 -0.62
C TRP A 37 -5.50 11.49 -2.06
N ALA A 38 -4.55 11.32 -2.99
CA ALA A 38 -4.79 10.89 -4.35
C ALA A 38 -5.15 9.39 -4.47
N MET A 39 -4.96 8.57 -3.43
CA MET A 39 -5.39 7.18 -3.43
C MET A 39 -6.94 7.04 -3.41
N ASN A 40 -7.47 5.84 -3.69
CA ASN A 40 -8.89 5.58 -3.44
C ASN A 40 -9.18 5.54 -1.93
N LEU A 41 -10.40 5.88 -1.52
CA LEU A 41 -10.80 5.89 -0.11
C LEU A 41 -10.49 4.57 0.65
N PRO A 42 -10.71 3.37 0.06
CA PRO A 42 -10.32 2.13 0.72
C PRO A 42 -8.81 1.97 0.91
N ASP A 43 -8.01 2.43 -0.05
CA ASP A 43 -6.54 2.35 0.03
C ASP A 43 -6.00 3.32 1.09
N GLN A 44 -6.59 4.52 1.20
CA GLN A 44 -6.28 5.47 2.28
C GLN A 44 -6.56 4.86 3.66
N ARG A 45 -7.74 4.23 3.83
CA ARG A 45 -8.11 3.58 5.10
C ARG A 45 -7.20 2.39 5.40
N HIS A 46 -6.84 1.60 4.40
CA HIS A 46 -5.91 0.49 4.53
C HIS A 46 -4.54 1.00 5.00
N ALA A 47 -3.95 2.00 4.34
CA ALA A 47 -2.66 2.58 4.73
C ALA A 47 -2.68 3.14 6.18
N LEU A 48 -3.77 3.79 6.60
CA LEU A 48 -3.95 4.21 8.00
C LEU A 48 -3.99 3.04 8.98
N ASN A 49 -4.76 1.99 8.66
CA ASN A 49 -4.84 0.78 9.48
C ASN A 49 -3.47 0.11 9.63
N VAL A 50 -2.70 0.03 8.54
CA VAL A 50 -1.32 -0.46 8.54
C VAL A 50 -0.44 0.42 9.42
N ALA A 51 -0.50 1.74 9.29
CA ALA A 51 0.27 2.66 10.13
C ALA A 51 -0.05 2.51 11.62
N TYR A 52 -1.33 2.42 11.99
CA TYR A 52 -1.74 2.20 13.38
C TYR A 52 -1.28 0.85 13.93
N THR A 53 -1.34 -0.22 13.13
CA THR A 53 -0.82 -1.53 13.54
C THR A 53 0.71 -1.53 13.64
N ALA A 54 1.40 -0.91 12.67
CA ALA A 54 2.86 -0.80 12.67
C ALA A 54 3.36 -0.04 13.91
N MET A 55 2.71 1.07 14.26
CA MET A 55 2.99 1.82 15.48
C MET A 55 2.82 0.97 16.74
N ARG A 56 1.75 0.16 16.83
CA ARG A 56 1.56 -0.77 17.96
C ARG A 56 2.60 -1.90 18.01
N LEU A 57 3.02 -2.41 16.85
CA LEU A 57 4.02 -3.48 16.76
C LEU A 57 5.43 -3.01 17.08
N ALA A 58 5.73 -1.73 16.83
CA ALA A 58 6.99 -1.09 17.17
C ALA A 58 7.05 -0.57 18.60
N ASN A 59 5.95 -0.67 19.37
CA ASN A 59 5.94 -0.21 20.74
C ASN A 59 6.95 -1.01 21.57
N ASP A 60 7.70 -0.31 22.42
CA ASP A 60 8.72 -0.87 23.33
C ASP A 60 10.02 -1.39 22.67
N ASP A 61 10.20 -1.23 21.35
CA ASP A 61 11.47 -1.52 20.66
C ASP A 61 12.23 -0.23 20.32
N GLY A 62 13.22 0.10 21.15
CA GLY A 62 14.07 1.29 20.99
C GLY A 62 14.98 1.27 19.76
N GLN A 63 15.05 0.17 19.01
CA GLN A 63 15.81 0.07 17.76
C GLN A 63 14.99 0.51 16.54
N ILE A 64 13.68 0.69 16.68
CA ILE A 64 12.79 1.06 15.57
C ILE A 64 12.73 2.57 15.41
N ASN A 65 13.06 3.06 14.21
CA ASN A 65 12.75 4.42 13.82
C ASN A 65 11.24 4.55 13.55
N GLN A 66 10.47 4.87 14.59
CA GLN A 66 9.01 4.96 14.49
C GLN A 66 8.54 5.99 13.46
N LYS A 67 9.24 7.12 13.32
CA LYS A 67 8.90 8.15 12.33
C LYS A 67 9.01 7.60 10.91
N LEU A 68 10.13 6.95 10.61
CA LEU A 68 10.37 6.29 9.32
C LEU A 68 9.32 5.20 9.05
N LEU A 69 9.03 4.37 10.04
CA LEU A 69 8.04 3.28 9.93
C LEU A 69 6.64 3.81 9.60
N ILE A 70 6.17 4.83 10.34
CA ILE A 70 4.84 5.40 10.13
C ILE A 70 4.76 6.08 8.76
N GLN A 71 5.79 6.83 8.36
CA GLN A 71 5.87 7.45 7.04
C GLN A 71 5.82 6.38 5.93
N CYS A 72 6.62 5.31 6.03
CA CYS A 72 6.57 4.18 5.10
C CYS A 72 5.18 3.53 5.05
N ALA A 73 4.55 3.30 6.20
CA ALA A 73 3.24 2.68 6.29
C ALA A 73 2.14 3.52 5.64
N LEU A 74 2.16 4.84 5.81
CA LEU A 74 1.20 5.73 5.14
C LEU A 74 1.44 5.78 3.62
N LEU A 75 2.70 5.69 3.18
CA LEU A 75 3.08 5.94 1.79
C LEU A 75 3.26 4.69 0.91
N HIS A 76 3.28 3.48 1.47
CA HIS A 76 3.63 2.26 0.71
C HIS A 76 2.75 2.02 -0.53
N ASP A 77 1.51 2.51 -0.49
CA ASP A 77 0.46 2.24 -1.46
C ASP A 77 0.09 3.42 -2.37
N VAL A 78 0.81 4.55 -2.32
CA VAL A 78 0.46 5.75 -3.10
C VAL A 78 0.50 5.56 -4.63
N GLY A 79 1.12 4.48 -5.11
CA GLY A 79 1.05 4.02 -6.49
C GLY A 79 -0.35 3.55 -6.92
N LYS A 80 -1.30 3.35 -6.00
CA LYS A 80 -2.71 2.99 -6.24
C LYS A 80 -3.59 4.24 -6.37
N VAL A 81 -3.34 5.03 -7.41
CA VAL A 81 -4.03 6.32 -7.64
C VAL A 81 -5.53 6.13 -7.89
N ARG A 82 -6.33 7.10 -7.42
CA ARG A 82 -7.79 7.08 -7.58
C ARG A 82 -8.19 6.97 -9.04
N GLY A 83 -9.14 6.09 -9.30
CA GLY A 83 -9.64 5.86 -10.64
C GLY A 83 -8.78 4.91 -11.48
N ASP A 84 -7.57 4.51 -11.05
CA ASP A 84 -6.73 3.54 -11.79
C ASP A 84 -7.33 2.14 -11.87
N VAL A 85 -7.89 1.67 -10.75
CA VAL A 85 -8.42 0.33 -10.61
C VAL A 85 -9.72 0.40 -9.81
N SER A 86 -10.80 -0.20 -10.34
CA SER A 86 -12.06 -0.25 -9.61
C SER A 86 -12.00 -1.23 -8.43
N THR A 87 -12.85 -1.05 -7.42
CA THR A 87 -12.95 -2.00 -6.29
C THR A 87 -13.27 -3.42 -6.76
N LEU A 88 -14.10 -3.57 -7.81
CA LEU A 88 -14.41 -4.87 -8.40
C LEU A 88 -13.19 -5.50 -9.07
N ASP A 89 -12.43 -4.72 -9.84
CA ASP A 89 -11.20 -5.21 -10.48
C ASP A 89 -10.19 -5.69 -9.42
N LYS A 90 -10.05 -4.97 -8.30
CA LYS A 90 -9.20 -5.39 -7.18
C LYS A 90 -9.62 -6.74 -6.61
N ILE A 91 -10.91 -6.96 -6.37
CA ILE A 91 -11.43 -8.24 -5.86
C ILE A 91 -11.07 -9.38 -6.83
N ILE A 92 -11.27 -9.17 -8.13
CA ILE A 92 -10.95 -10.16 -9.17
C ILE A 92 -9.44 -10.43 -9.19
N THR A 93 -8.60 -9.39 -9.15
CA THR A 93 -7.13 -9.54 -9.17
C THR A 93 -6.63 -10.30 -7.94
N VAL A 94 -7.14 -9.99 -6.75
CA VAL A 94 -6.76 -10.71 -5.51
C VAL A 94 -7.17 -12.18 -5.59
N ALA A 95 -8.40 -12.48 -6.06
CA ALA A 95 -8.87 -13.85 -6.22
C ALA A 95 -8.02 -14.63 -7.24
N ALA A 96 -7.71 -14.01 -8.39
CA ALA A 96 -6.92 -14.63 -9.44
C ALA A 96 -5.45 -14.86 -9.04
N HIS A 97 -4.83 -13.92 -8.31
CA HIS A 97 -3.48 -14.11 -7.79
C HIS A 97 -3.39 -15.32 -6.87
N LYS A 98 -4.43 -15.58 -6.06
CA LYS A 98 -4.49 -16.74 -5.18
C LYS A 98 -4.60 -18.06 -5.94
N LEU A 99 -5.41 -18.11 -7.00
CA LEU A 99 -5.68 -19.34 -7.75
C LEU A 99 -4.58 -19.64 -8.78
N ALA A 100 -4.04 -18.62 -9.43
CA ALA A 100 -3.09 -18.76 -10.53
C ALA A 100 -2.09 -17.58 -10.56
N PRO A 101 -1.16 -17.49 -9.59
CA PRO A 101 -0.29 -16.32 -9.42
C PRO A 101 0.59 -16.02 -10.63
N ARG A 102 1.12 -17.07 -11.29
CA ARG A 102 1.97 -16.93 -12.49
C ARG A 102 1.18 -16.36 -13.67
N TRP A 103 -0.03 -16.89 -13.90
CA TRP A 103 -0.92 -16.39 -14.94
C TRP A 103 -1.32 -14.94 -14.66
N ALA A 104 -1.76 -14.65 -13.43
CA ALA A 104 -2.17 -13.31 -13.01
C ALA A 104 -1.06 -12.28 -13.29
N LYS A 105 0.18 -12.61 -12.90
CA LYS A 105 1.32 -11.74 -13.15
C LYS A 105 1.59 -11.52 -14.64
N ASN A 106 1.57 -12.57 -15.44
CA ASN A 106 1.87 -12.50 -16.88
C ASN A 106 0.76 -11.83 -17.70
N TRP A 107 -0.48 -11.87 -17.20
CA TRP A 107 -1.63 -11.28 -17.90
C TRP A 107 -1.70 -9.76 -17.71
N GLY A 108 -1.20 -9.25 -16.58
CA GLY A 108 -1.14 -7.83 -16.27
C GLY A 108 -0.41 -7.02 -17.34
N LYS A 109 -1.06 -5.98 -17.85
CA LYS A 109 -0.50 -5.08 -18.87
C LYS A 109 -1.04 -3.66 -18.69
N GLU A 110 -0.20 -2.66 -18.91
CA GLU A 110 -0.65 -1.28 -18.97
C GLU A 110 -1.57 -1.03 -20.18
N GLY A 111 -2.58 -0.17 -19.99
CA GLY A 111 -3.53 0.20 -21.02
C GLY A 111 -4.91 0.48 -20.43
N ARG A 112 -5.67 1.39 -21.04
CA ARG A 112 -7.01 1.78 -20.57
C ARG A 112 -7.97 1.88 -21.75
N GLY A 113 -9.27 1.79 -21.48
CA GLY A 113 -10.34 2.00 -22.45
C GLY A 113 -11.48 1.00 -22.28
N GLY A 114 -11.25 -0.26 -22.67
CA GLY A 114 -12.24 -1.35 -22.57
C GLY A 114 -12.15 -2.16 -21.27
N LYS A 115 -13.22 -2.89 -20.92
CA LYS A 115 -13.32 -3.72 -19.70
C LYS A 115 -12.12 -4.66 -19.51
N VAL A 116 -11.71 -5.35 -20.57
CA VAL A 116 -10.55 -6.28 -20.53
C VAL A 116 -9.25 -5.52 -20.27
N ASN A 117 -9.00 -4.41 -20.97
CA ASN A 117 -7.77 -3.63 -20.80
C ASN A 117 -7.69 -2.99 -19.40
N ASN A 118 -8.81 -2.49 -18.88
CA ASN A 118 -8.89 -1.97 -17.52
C ASN A 118 -8.58 -3.06 -16.48
N LEU A 119 -9.10 -4.27 -16.66
CA LEU A 119 -8.80 -5.40 -15.78
C LEU A 119 -7.33 -5.83 -15.92
N ARG A 120 -6.74 -5.87 -17.13
CA ARG A 120 -5.29 -6.12 -17.30
C ARG A 120 -4.43 -5.08 -16.59
N HIS A 121 -4.86 -3.82 -16.63
CA HIS A 121 -4.20 -2.73 -15.93
C HIS A 121 -4.35 -2.84 -14.41
N ALA A 122 -5.45 -3.40 -13.92
CA ALA A 122 -5.63 -3.73 -12.51
C ALA A 122 -4.58 -4.75 -12.01
N PHE A 123 -4.38 -5.82 -12.77
CA PHE A 123 -3.33 -6.81 -12.47
C PHE A 123 -1.94 -6.18 -12.53
N TYR A 124 -1.66 -5.37 -13.55
CA TYR A 124 -0.41 -4.64 -13.65
C TYR A 124 -0.17 -3.76 -12.41
N THR A 125 -1.16 -2.94 -12.02
CA THR A 125 -1.07 -2.04 -10.86
C THR A 125 -0.88 -2.83 -9.58
N TYR A 126 -1.61 -3.93 -9.38
CA TYR A 126 -1.47 -4.79 -8.21
C TYR A 126 -0.04 -5.33 -8.04
N PHE A 127 0.63 -5.76 -9.11
CA PHE A 127 1.99 -6.29 -9.02
C PHE A 127 3.09 -5.22 -8.98
N ASN A 128 2.84 -4.04 -9.55
CA ASN A 128 3.87 -3.02 -9.75
C ASN A 128 3.71 -1.80 -8.84
N HIS A 129 2.64 -1.71 -8.03
CA HIS A 129 2.47 -0.56 -7.14
C HIS A 129 3.63 -0.31 -6.16
N PRO A 130 4.40 -1.29 -5.63
CA PRO A 130 5.53 -0.95 -4.77
C PRO A 130 6.59 -0.11 -5.49
N VAL A 131 6.92 -0.49 -6.73
CA VAL A 131 7.86 0.24 -7.58
C VAL A 131 7.27 1.57 -8.03
N ARG A 132 5.97 1.58 -8.34
CA ARG A 132 5.25 2.80 -8.76
C ARG A 132 5.14 3.82 -7.62
N SER A 133 4.84 3.37 -6.39
CA SER A 133 4.83 4.18 -5.17
C SER A 133 6.21 4.82 -4.98
N ALA A 134 7.28 4.01 -5.02
CA ALA A 134 8.64 4.52 -4.91
C ALA A 134 8.98 5.53 -6.01
N ALA A 135 8.57 5.30 -7.26
CA ALA A 135 8.80 6.23 -8.36
C ALA A 135 8.05 7.57 -8.20
N LEU A 136 6.82 7.56 -7.67
CA LEU A 136 6.07 8.78 -7.35
C LEU A 136 6.74 9.57 -6.22
N LEU A 137 7.15 8.87 -5.16
CA LEU A 137 7.81 9.46 -4.00
C LEU A 137 9.19 10.03 -4.34
N GLN A 138 9.93 9.37 -5.23
CA GLN A 138 11.22 9.87 -5.71
C GLN A 138 11.09 11.23 -6.39
N ARG A 139 9.99 11.47 -7.14
CA ARG A 139 9.75 12.74 -7.84
C ARG A 139 9.51 13.92 -6.90
N ILE A 140 9.05 13.66 -5.68
CA ILE A 140 8.83 14.69 -4.65
C ILE A 140 9.98 14.74 -3.63
N GLY A 141 11.12 14.10 -3.92
CA GLY A 141 12.34 14.23 -3.11
C GLY A 141 12.35 13.44 -1.79
N VAL A 142 11.52 12.39 -1.66
CA VAL A 142 11.52 11.52 -0.47
C VAL A 142 12.85 10.76 -0.33
N SER A 143 13.30 10.54 0.90
CA SER A 143 14.60 9.94 1.19
C SER A 143 14.75 8.52 0.62
N THR A 144 15.97 8.19 0.18
CA THR A 144 16.29 6.87 -0.39
C THR A 144 15.95 5.72 0.55
N GLU A 145 16.01 5.94 1.86
CA GLU A 145 15.63 4.97 2.89
C GLU A 145 14.15 4.58 2.80
N VAL A 146 13.24 5.57 2.76
CA VAL A 146 11.80 5.36 2.57
C VAL A 146 11.53 4.68 1.23
N LEU A 147 12.17 5.15 0.15
CA LEU A 147 12.01 4.57 -1.19
C LEU A 147 12.39 3.09 -1.23
N ASN A 148 13.47 2.70 -0.55
CA ASN A 148 13.94 1.32 -0.50
C ASN A 148 13.00 0.41 0.27
N ILE A 149 12.47 0.87 1.42
CA ILE A 149 11.48 0.11 2.20
C ILE A 149 10.22 -0.09 1.37
N ILE A 150 9.69 0.98 0.77
CA ILE A 150 8.47 0.93 -0.03
C ILE A 150 8.67 0.07 -1.29
N ALA A 151 9.79 0.16 -2.00
CA ALA A 151 10.01 -0.68 -3.18
C ALA A 151 10.11 -2.19 -2.84
N LYS A 152 10.43 -2.53 -1.59
CA LYS A 152 10.64 -3.91 -1.12
C LYS A 152 9.50 -4.49 -0.30
N HIS A 153 8.46 -3.72 0.08
CA HIS A 153 7.43 -4.22 1.01
C HIS A 153 6.69 -5.48 0.53
N HIS A 154 6.62 -5.75 -0.78
CA HIS A 154 6.06 -6.99 -1.32
C HIS A 154 7.06 -8.15 -1.51
N LYS A 155 8.36 -7.95 -1.26
CA LYS A 155 9.38 -8.99 -1.44
C LYS A 155 9.44 -9.90 -0.22
N ALA A 156 9.94 -11.13 -0.42
CA ALA A 156 10.22 -12.03 0.69
C ALA A 156 11.23 -11.35 1.65
N PRO A 157 10.97 -11.35 2.97
CA PRO A 157 11.89 -10.79 3.95
C PRO A 157 13.24 -11.51 3.89
N THR A 158 14.32 -10.76 4.09
CA THR A 158 15.67 -11.28 4.23
C THR A 158 16.23 -10.94 5.60
N GLU A 159 17.27 -11.65 6.04
CA GLU A 159 17.88 -11.43 7.36
C GLU A 159 18.39 -9.98 7.51
N ASN A 160 18.96 -9.43 6.43
CA ASN A 160 19.54 -8.09 6.37
C ASN A 160 18.53 -6.96 6.14
N ASP A 161 17.22 -7.25 6.03
CA ASP A 161 16.23 -6.19 5.87
C ASP A 161 16.05 -5.39 7.17
N PRO A 162 15.87 -4.06 7.06
CA PRO A 162 15.68 -3.19 8.21
C PRO A 162 14.43 -3.60 8.99
N PRO A 163 14.42 -3.45 10.31
CA PRO A 163 13.32 -3.93 11.14
C PRO A 163 11.99 -3.20 10.81
N GLU A 164 12.04 -1.94 10.35
CA GLU A 164 10.88 -1.19 9.88
C GLU A 164 10.20 -1.88 8.69
N LEU A 165 10.97 -2.43 7.74
CA LEU A 165 10.41 -3.16 6.60
C LEU A 165 9.70 -4.44 7.07
N LYS A 166 10.29 -5.16 8.03
CA LYS A 166 9.70 -6.38 8.60
C LYS A 166 8.40 -6.07 9.33
N ILE A 167 8.35 -4.98 10.09
CA ILE A 167 7.13 -4.54 10.79
C ILE A 167 6.07 -4.06 9.80
N LEU A 168 6.45 -3.28 8.79
CA LEU A 168 5.55 -2.84 7.72
C LEU A 168 4.89 -4.03 7.04
N GLN A 169 5.67 -5.03 6.64
CA GLN A 169 5.17 -6.27 6.01
C GLN A 169 4.22 -7.04 6.93
N LYS A 170 4.55 -7.12 8.22
CA LYS A 170 3.68 -7.79 9.20
C LYS A 170 2.36 -7.05 9.36
N ALA A 171 2.40 -5.72 9.46
CA ALA A 171 1.22 -4.87 9.62
C ALA A 171 0.33 -4.88 8.37
N ASP A 172 0.92 -4.81 7.18
CA ASP A 172 0.25 -4.89 5.88
C ASP A 172 -0.49 -6.23 5.71
N ASN A 173 0.17 -7.35 6.02
CA ASN A 173 -0.48 -8.67 5.95
C ASN A 173 -1.69 -8.86 6.88
N MET A 174 -1.85 -8.00 7.89
CA MET A 174 -3.01 -8.01 8.80
C MET A 174 -4.23 -7.25 8.25
N HIS A 175 -4.06 -6.41 7.22
CA HIS A 175 -5.06 -5.48 6.67
C HIS A 175 -5.17 -5.53 5.15
#